data_AF-A0A926BS63-F1
#
_entry.id   AF-A0A926BS63-F1
#
_cell.length_a   1.000
_cell.length_b   1.000
_cell.length_c   1.000
_cell.angle_alpha   90.00
_cell.angle_beta   90.00
_cell.angle_gamma   90.00
#
_symmetry.space_group_name_H-M   'P 1'
#
loop_
_entity.id
_entity.type
_entity.pdbx_description
1 polymer ?
#
loop_
_entity_poly.entity_id
_entity_poly.type
_entity_poly.pdbx_seq_one_letter_code
_entity_poly.pdbx_strand_id
1 'polypeptide(L)'
;MSVRIYNTLSRTKEEFTPLSADRVRMYVCGPTVYADSHIGHAKSYVSFDTIRRHLLHRFGKDGVLYVMNITDVGHLAGEANEGEDPVEVQARRENRSPFEIATDYERSFWEDMTRLNVLMPDRTPHATDFIRQQIEMVEVLITKGFAYEANGSVYFDVDEYRRRDLGPGLVPYGGLTNRQVEDQMSAGRIGENPEKRAPHDFALWKNADPSHFMQWYSPWGWGFPGWHLECSVMSQFYLGTTFDIH
;
A
#
# COMPACT_ATOMS: atom_id res chain seq x y z
N MET A 1 14.42 4.61 -30.09
CA MET A 1 13.21 3.76 -30.03
C MET A 1 12.41 4.17 -28.81
N SER A 2 11.08 4.12 -28.87
CA SER A 2 10.24 4.39 -27.70
C SER A 2 10.35 3.27 -26.67
N VAL A 3 10.27 3.63 -25.39
CA VAL A 3 10.30 2.67 -24.28
C VAL A 3 8.96 1.93 -24.29
N ARG A 4 8.99 0.60 -24.17
CA ARG A 4 7.76 -0.19 -24.03
C ARG A 4 7.76 -0.92 -22.68
N ILE A 5 6.69 -0.73 -21.91
CA ILE A 5 6.52 -1.30 -20.58
C ILE A 5 5.38 -2.31 -20.63
N TYR A 6 5.55 -3.45 -19.96
CA TYR A 6 4.46 -4.41 -19.80
C TYR A 6 3.45 -3.86 -18.80
N ASN A 7 2.22 -3.62 -19.25
CA ASN A 7 1.13 -3.12 -18.41
C ASN A 7 0.30 -4.31 -17.91
N THR A 8 0.29 -4.52 -16.60
CA THR A 8 -0.47 -5.62 -15.97
C THR A 8 -1.97 -5.53 -16.24
N LEU A 9 -2.53 -4.32 -16.41
CA LEU A 9 -3.96 -4.12 -16.70
C LEU A 9 -4.34 -4.66 -18.08
N SER A 10 -3.55 -4.37 -19.11
CA SER A 10 -3.82 -4.84 -20.48
C SER A 10 -3.17 -6.18 -20.82
N ARG A 11 -2.20 -6.61 -20.00
CA ARG A 11 -1.37 -7.81 -20.21
C ARG A 11 -0.53 -7.77 -21.47
N THR A 12 -0.18 -6.57 -21.93
CA THR A 12 0.63 -6.37 -23.14
C THR A 12 1.74 -5.37 -22.90
N LYS A 13 2.75 -5.36 -23.79
CA LYS A 13 3.75 -4.29 -23.83
C LYS A 13 3.15 -3.08 -24.53
N GLU A 14 3.02 -1.98 -23.83
CA GLU A 14 2.50 -0.72 -24.36
C GLU A 14 3.62 0.27 -24.59
N GLU A 15 3.42 1.20 -25.52
CA GLU A 15 4.33 2.34 -25.65
C GLU A 15 4.18 3.24 -24.42
N PHE A 16 5.28 3.45 -23.70
CA PHE A 16 5.27 4.29 -22.51
C PHE A 16 5.36 5.76 -22.92
N THR A 17 4.29 6.50 -22.64
CA THR A 17 4.22 7.96 -22.77
C THR A 17 3.89 8.55 -21.41
N PRO A 18 4.77 9.37 -20.82
CA PRO A 18 4.48 9.97 -19.52
C PRO A 18 3.35 10.99 -19.63
N LEU A 19 2.61 11.16 -18.55
CA LEU A 19 1.53 12.12 -18.37
C LEU A 19 2.05 13.57 -18.45
N SER A 20 3.30 13.82 -18.07
CA SER A 20 4.02 15.07 -18.32
C SER A 20 5.22 14.81 -19.22
N ALA A 21 5.45 15.68 -20.21
CA ALA A 21 6.51 15.50 -21.21
C ALA A 21 7.93 15.46 -20.61
N ASP A 22 8.12 16.05 -19.43
CA ASP A 22 9.40 16.27 -18.77
C ASP A 22 9.62 15.42 -17.50
N ARG A 23 8.58 14.71 -17.01
CA ARG A 23 8.67 14.02 -15.73
C ARG A 23 7.81 12.78 -15.63
N VAL A 24 8.43 11.67 -15.25
CA VAL A 24 7.78 10.41 -14.86
C VAL A 24 7.53 10.41 -13.36
N ARG A 25 6.31 10.08 -12.94
CA ARG A 25 5.90 9.91 -11.54
C ARG A 25 5.72 8.43 -11.24
N MET A 26 6.59 7.90 -10.41
CA MET A 26 6.71 6.47 -10.13
C MET A 26 6.53 6.21 -8.63
N TYR A 27 5.62 5.30 -8.29
CA TYR A 27 5.47 4.76 -6.95
C TYR A 27 5.86 3.28 -6.96
N VAL A 28 6.55 2.80 -5.92
CA VAL A 28 6.76 1.37 -5.68
C VAL A 28 6.46 1.11 -4.21
N CYS A 29 5.64 0.08 -3.91
CA CYS A 29 5.41 -0.32 -2.53
C CYS A 29 6.73 -0.72 -1.87
N GLY A 30 7.02 -0.12 -0.71
CA GLY A 30 8.21 -0.45 0.06
C GLY A 30 7.99 -1.55 1.11
N PRO A 31 8.97 -1.76 1.99
CA PRO A 31 8.97 -2.87 2.95
C PRO A 31 8.06 -2.59 4.14
N THR A 32 7.67 -3.68 4.80
CA THR A 32 7.16 -3.63 6.17
C THR A 32 8.29 -3.97 7.12
N VAL A 33 8.59 -3.05 8.02
CA VAL A 33 9.85 -3.04 8.77
C VAL A 33 9.72 -3.80 10.10
N TYR A 34 9.43 -5.09 10.01
CA TYR A 34 9.36 -6.00 11.17
C TYR A 34 10.42 -7.12 11.12
N ALA A 35 11.19 -7.24 10.04
CA ALA A 35 12.21 -8.25 9.84
C ALA A 35 13.24 -7.80 8.81
N ASP A 36 14.38 -8.49 8.76
CA ASP A 36 15.41 -8.27 7.74
C ASP A 36 14.88 -8.59 6.33
N SER A 37 15.47 -7.92 5.35
CA SER A 37 15.09 -8.13 3.96
C SER A 37 15.55 -9.49 3.43
N HIS A 38 14.64 -10.20 2.75
CA HIS A 38 14.96 -11.44 2.06
C HIS A 38 15.24 -11.21 0.56
N ILE A 39 15.77 -12.23 -0.13
CA ILE A 39 16.14 -12.15 -1.55
C ILE A 39 15.01 -11.72 -2.51
N GLY A 40 13.75 -11.96 -2.14
CA GLY A 40 12.59 -11.48 -2.91
C GLY A 40 12.47 -9.94 -2.92
N HIS A 41 12.84 -9.28 -1.82
CA HIS A 41 12.92 -7.83 -1.72
C HIS A 41 14.03 -7.32 -2.62
N ALA A 42 15.25 -7.87 -2.48
CA ALA A 42 16.40 -7.51 -3.30
C ALA A 42 16.08 -7.60 -4.80
N LYS A 43 15.47 -8.70 -5.25
CA LYS A 43 15.03 -8.85 -6.65
C LYS A 43 14.10 -7.73 -7.08
N SER A 44 13.11 -7.40 -6.27
CA SER A 44 12.08 -6.41 -6.60
C SER A 44 12.67 -5.01 -6.71
N TYR A 45 13.41 -4.57 -5.67
CA TYR A 45 13.98 -3.22 -5.63
C TYR A 45 15.11 -3.03 -6.65
N VAL A 46 15.93 -4.04 -6.93
CA VAL A 46 16.92 -3.98 -8.02
C VAL A 46 16.24 -3.90 -9.40
N SER A 47 15.10 -4.59 -9.59
CA SER A 47 14.35 -4.52 -10.85
C SER A 47 13.79 -3.11 -11.08
N PHE A 48 13.16 -2.51 -10.06
CA PHE A 48 12.64 -1.15 -10.15
C PHE A 48 13.75 -0.08 -10.21
N ASP A 49 14.88 -0.29 -9.55
CA ASP A 49 16.06 0.57 -9.69
C ASP A 49 16.60 0.53 -11.12
N THR A 50 16.65 -0.65 -11.74
CA THR A 50 17.03 -0.79 -13.15
C THR A 50 16.08 -0.02 -14.08
N ILE A 51 14.77 -0.11 -13.83
CA ILE A 51 13.75 0.65 -14.56
C ILE A 51 13.97 2.16 -14.35
N ARG A 52 14.12 2.61 -13.09
CA ARG A 52 14.36 4.02 -12.75
C ARG A 52 15.60 4.56 -13.43
N ARG A 53 16.74 3.85 -13.37
CA ARG A 53 17.99 4.25 -14.02
C ARG A 53 17.82 4.38 -15.53
N HIS A 54 17.06 3.48 -16.17
CA HIS A 54 16.74 3.59 -17.58
C HIS A 54 15.88 4.82 -17.89
N LEU A 55 14.86 5.09 -17.09
CA LEU A 55 14.01 6.28 -17.22
C LEU A 55 14.80 7.57 -17.00
N LEU A 56 15.68 7.64 -15.98
CA LEU A 56 16.58 8.77 -15.75
C LEU A 56 17.54 9.00 -16.92
N HIS A 57 18.05 7.94 -17.54
CA HIS A 57 18.84 8.08 -18.76
C HIS A 57 18.03 8.69 -19.91
N ARG A 58 16.73 8.36 -20.01
CA ARG A 58 15.85 8.79 -21.11
C ARG A 58 15.26 10.19 -20.93
N PHE A 59 14.91 10.56 -19.71
CA PHE A 59 14.21 11.80 -19.34
C PHE A 59 15.12 12.81 -18.61
N GLY A 60 16.37 12.43 -18.32
CA GLY A 60 17.34 13.26 -17.62
C GLY A 60 17.41 12.96 -16.12
N LYS A 61 18.44 13.48 -15.47
CA LYS A 61 18.76 13.23 -14.06
C LYS A 61 17.63 13.56 -13.06
N ASP A 62 16.75 14.49 -13.42
CA ASP A 62 15.61 14.94 -12.60
C ASP A 62 14.26 14.50 -13.20
N GLY A 63 14.30 13.68 -14.26
CA GLY A 63 13.14 13.30 -15.08
C GLY A 63 12.26 12.22 -14.47
N VAL A 64 12.59 11.73 -13.27
CA VAL A 64 11.77 10.78 -12.51
C VAL A 64 11.60 11.31 -11.10
N LEU A 65 10.34 11.40 -10.64
CA LEU A 65 10.00 11.53 -9.23
C LEU A 65 9.60 10.15 -8.72
N TYR A 66 10.47 9.53 -7.92
CA TYR A 66 10.28 8.20 -7.36
C TYR A 66 9.92 8.27 -5.88
N VAL A 67 8.76 7.70 -5.53
CA VAL A 67 8.26 7.58 -4.15
C VAL A 67 8.20 6.11 -3.77
N MET A 68 8.68 5.75 -2.59
CA MET A 68 8.56 4.41 -2.03
C MET A 68 8.27 4.52 -0.55
N ASN A 69 7.15 3.97 -0.07
CA ASN A 69 6.79 4.09 1.33
C ASN A 69 7.62 3.18 2.25
N ILE A 70 7.50 3.41 3.55
CA ILE A 70 7.86 2.46 4.60
C ILE A 70 6.57 2.13 5.34
N THR A 71 6.24 0.84 5.47
CA THR A 71 5.11 0.40 6.31
C THR A 71 5.64 0.06 7.69
N ASP A 72 5.59 1.04 8.59
CA ASP A 72 6.08 1.01 9.97
C ASP A 72 4.97 0.83 11.02
N VAL A 73 3.72 0.77 10.57
CA VAL A 73 2.54 0.36 11.33
C VAL A 73 1.58 -0.35 10.38
N GLY A 74 0.72 -1.19 10.91
CA GLY A 74 -0.32 -1.86 10.15
C GLY A 74 0.21 -3.07 9.40
N HIS A 75 -0.30 -3.33 8.21
CA HIS A 75 -0.01 -4.56 7.44
C HIS A 75 -0.43 -5.88 8.12
N LEU A 76 -1.72 -5.99 8.45
CA LEU A 76 -2.32 -7.23 8.95
C LEU A 76 -1.92 -8.42 8.07
N ALA A 77 -1.22 -9.40 8.67
CA ALA A 77 -0.60 -10.52 7.96
C ALA A 77 -1.65 -11.52 7.43
N GLY A 78 -2.21 -11.23 6.26
CA GLY A 78 -3.07 -12.14 5.50
C GLY A 78 -4.41 -12.47 6.16
N GLU A 79 -5.32 -12.98 5.34
CA GLU A 79 -6.72 -13.29 5.67
C GLU A 79 -6.90 -14.34 6.80
N ALA A 80 -5.82 -14.98 7.27
CA ALA A 80 -5.83 -15.95 8.36
C ALA A 80 -5.48 -15.34 9.74
N ASN A 81 -4.80 -14.18 9.78
CA ASN A 81 -4.46 -13.45 11.00
C ASN A 81 -5.02 -12.02 10.91
N GLU A 82 -6.34 -11.89 10.72
CA GLU A 82 -7.06 -10.61 10.53
C GLU A 82 -6.96 -9.60 11.72
N GLY A 83 -6.02 -9.75 12.65
CA GLY A 83 -5.95 -8.91 13.84
C GLY A 83 -4.57 -8.55 14.36
N GLU A 84 -3.47 -9.06 13.80
CA GLU A 84 -2.14 -8.76 14.35
C GLU A 84 -1.25 -7.99 13.36
N ASP A 85 -0.81 -6.80 13.78
CA ASP A 85 0.25 -6.01 13.15
C ASP A 85 1.61 -6.75 13.28
N PRO A 86 2.29 -7.11 12.19
CA PRO A 86 3.58 -7.81 12.21
C PRO A 86 4.67 -7.08 13.00
N VAL A 87 4.68 -5.75 12.98
CA VAL A 87 5.63 -4.93 13.75
C VAL A 87 5.38 -5.13 15.24
N GLU A 88 4.11 -5.16 15.67
CA GLU A 88 3.77 -5.45 17.06
C GLU A 88 4.05 -6.89 17.46
N VAL A 89 3.77 -7.85 16.58
CA VAL A 89 4.10 -9.27 16.82
C VAL A 89 5.60 -9.40 17.06
N GLN A 90 6.42 -8.75 16.24
CA GLN A 90 7.87 -8.77 16.41
C GLN A 90 8.30 -8.04 17.68
N ALA A 91 7.70 -6.89 18.00
CA ALA A 91 7.98 -6.14 19.22
C ALA A 91 7.74 -6.99 20.49
N ARG A 92 6.64 -7.75 20.53
CA ARG A 92 6.36 -8.71 21.61
C ARG A 92 7.39 -9.84 21.66
N ARG A 93 7.82 -10.35 20.51
CA ARG A 93 8.82 -11.44 20.44
C ARG A 93 10.19 -11.01 20.94
N GLU A 94 10.59 -9.78 20.64
CA GLU A 94 11.90 -9.24 21.04
C GLU A 94 11.87 -8.52 22.39
N ASN A 95 10.68 -8.33 22.98
CA ASN A 95 10.48 -7.53 24.20
C ASN A 95 11.04 -6.10 24.05
N ARG A 96 10.67 -5.46 22.94
CA ARG A 96 11.08 -4.10 22.53
C ARG A 96 9.85 -3.28 22.14
N SER A 97 9.99 -1.97 22.01
CA SER A 97 8.89 -1.16 21.48
C SER A 97 8.72 -1.35 19.96
N PRO A 98 7.49 -1.27 19.41
CA PRO A 98 7.28 -1.34 17.95
C PRO A 98 8.04 -0.27 17.17
N PHE A 99 8.21 0.93 17.74
CA PHE A 99 9.02 1.99 17.13
C PHE A 99 10.50 1.62 16.99
N GLU A 100 11.07 0.92 17.98
CA GLU A 100 12.44 0.41 17.89
C GLU A 100 12.58 -0.69 16.84
N ILE A 101 11.61 -1.60 16.76
CA ILE A 101 11.55 -2.63 15.71
C ILE A 101 11.55 -1.99 14.33
N ALA A 102 10.61 -1.05 14.10
CA ALA A 102 10.48 -0.36 12.83
C ALA A 102 11.77 0.38 12.45
N THR A 103 12.35 1.11 13.38
CA THR A 103 13.58 1.89 13.15
C THR A 103 14.78 1.00 12.79
N ASP A 104 14.96 -0.12 13.49
CA ASP A 104 16.11 -0.98 13.27
C ASP A 104 16.00 -1.79 11.98
N TYR A 105 14.81 -2.32 11.67
CA TYR A 105 14.60 -3.04 10.41
C TYR A 105 14.54 -2.13 9.19
N GLU A 106 14.08 -0.88 9.35
CA GLU A 106 14.24 0.13 8.31
C GLU A 106 15.72 0.41 8.03
N ARG A 107 16.53 0.57 9.09
CA ARG A 107 17.98 0.77 8.93
C ARG A 107 18.63 -0.41 8.23
N SER A 108 18.33 -1.63 8.66
CA SER A 108 18.81 -2.87 8.03
C SER A 108 18.43 -2.92 6.54
N PHE A 109 17.17 -2.59 6.21
CA PHE A 109 16.71 -2.48 4.82
C PHE A 109 17.53 -1.48 4.00
N TRP A 110 17.78 -0.28 4.50
CA TRP A 110 18.55 0.73 3.78
C TRP A 110 20.03 0.38 3.65
N GLU A 111 20.62 -0.27 4.64
CA GLU A 111 21.99 -0.80 4.56
C GLU A 111 22.09 -1.84 3.43
N ASP A 112 21.14 -2.76 3.34
CA ASP A 112 21.08 -3.75 2.26
C ASP A 112 20.87 -3.10 0.88
N MET A 113 19.92 -2.16 0.75
CA MET A 113 19.68 -1.46 -0.51
C MET A 113 20.93 -0.67 -0.96
N THR A 114 21.62 -0.04 -0.02
CA THR A 114 22.89 0.66 -0.28
C THR A 114 23.97 -0.31 -0.77
N ARG A 115 24.13 -1.46 -0.12
CA ARG A 115 25.10 -2.50 -0.52
C ARG A 115 24.78 -3.11 -1.88
N LEU A 116 23.51 -3.18 -2.25
CA LEU A 116 23.03 -3.59 -3.58
C LEU A 116 23.14 -2.48 -4.63
N ASN A 117 23.61 -1.28 -4.25
CA ASN A 117 23.69 -0.10 -5.12
C ASN A 117 22.33 0.32 -5.71
N VAL A 118 21.26 0.13 -4.95
CA VAL A 118 19.93 0.66 -5.26
C VAL A 118 19.92 2.16 -4.94
N LEU A 119 19.44 3.00 -5.86
CA LEU A 119 19.34 4.44 -5.63
C LEU A 119 18.22 4.75 -4.64
N MET A 120 18.50 5.62 -3.67
CA MET A 120 17.49 6.14 -2.74
C MET A 120 16.31 6.76 -3.51
N PRO A 121 15.06 6.46 -3.12
CA PRO A 121 13.89 7.17 -3.62
C PRO A 121 13.98 8.67 -3.33
N ASP A 122 13.26 9.48 -4.10
CA ASP A 122 13.20 10.93 -3.90
C ASP A 122 12.36 11.28 -2.66
N ARG A 123 11.40 10.40 -2.30
CA ARG A 123 10.57 10.49 -1.10
C ARG A 123 10.34 9.11 -0.50
N THR A 124 10.42 9.03 0.83
CA THR A 124 10.24 7.80 1.61
C THR A 124 9.24 8.02 2.74
N PRO A 125 7.93 8.14 2.44
CA PRO A 125 6.94 8.39 3.48
C PRO A 125 6.67 7.16 4.35
N HIS A 126 6.51 7.38 5.64
CA HIS A 126 6.10 6.38 6.61
C HIS A 126 4.58 6.36 6.76
N ALA A 127 4.00 5.19 7.01
CA ALA A 127 2.56 5.07 7.23
C ALA A 127 2.11 5.86 8.46
N THR A 128 2.93 5.87 9.52
CA THR A 128 2.67 6.64 10.77
C THR A 128 2.65 8.16 10.55
N ASP A 129 3.38 8.69 9.56
CA ASP A 129 3.41 10.12 9.24
C ASP A 129 2.13 10.61 8.53
N PHE A 130 1.31 9.69 8.02
CA PHE A 130 0.15 9.98 7.17
C PHE A 130 -1.19 9.64 7.81
N ILE A 131 -1.23 9.33 9.11
CA ILE A 131 -2.45 8.89 9.81
C ILE A 131 -3.62 9.86 9.61
N ARG A 132 -3.37 11.16 9.70
CA ARG A 132 -4.42 12.17 9.50
C ARG A 132 -5.02 12.09 8.10
N GLN A 133 -4.17 12.04 7.07
CA GLN A 133 -4.58 11.96 5.67
C GLN A 133 -5.30 10.64 5.37
N GLN A 134 -4.93 9.57 6.07
CA GLN A 134 -5.63 8.29 6.01
C GLN A 134 -7.04 8.40 6.59
N ILE A 135 -7.19 8.97 7.79
CA ILE A 135 -8.52 9.24 8.38
C ILE A 135 -9.37 10.10 7.45
N GLU A 136 -8.82 11.19 6.91
CA GLU A 136 -9.52 12.08 5.96
C GLU A 136 -9.98 11.30 4.70
N MET A 137 -9.16 10.38 4.17
CA MET A 137 -9.56 9.54 3.04
C MET A 137 -10.69 8.56 3.41
N VAL A 138 -10.66 7.97 4.61
CA VAL A 138 -11.75 7.12 5.09
C VAL A 138 -13.06 7.91 5.19
N GLU A 139 -13.03 9.12 5.75
CA GLU A 139 -14.20 10.00 5.82
C GLU A 139 -14.77 10.31 4.43
N VAL A 140 -13.90 10.54 3.44
CA VAL A 140 -14.30 10.74 2.04
C VAL A 140 -14.96 9.48 1.48
N LEU A 141 -14.41 8.29 1.73
CA LEU A 141 -14.98 7.03 1.26
C LEU A 141 -16.34 6.73 1.91
N ILE A 142 -16.50 7.02 3.20
CA ILE A 142 -17.79 6.92 3.90
C ILE A 142 -18.79 7.91 3.30
N THR A 143 -18.39 9.17 3.11
CA THR A 143 -19.26 10.23 2.54
C THR A 143 -19.72 9.87 1.12
N LYS A 144 -18.85 9.23 0.33
CA LYS A 144 -19.20 8.73 -1.00
C LYS A 144 -20.00 7.42 -0.95
N GLY A 145 -20.16 6.80 0.22
CA GLY A 145 -20.88 5.54 0.40
C GLY A 145 -20.12 4.30 -0.06
N PHE A 146 -18.79 4.36 -0.20
CA PHE A 146 -17.93 3.21 -0.51
C PHE A 146 -17.32 2.56 0.73
N ALA A 147 -17.61 3.08 1.92
CA ALA A 147 -17.15 2.54 3.17
C ALA A 147 -18.25 2.62 4.24
N TYR A 148 -18.17 1.72 5.22
CA TYR A 148 -19.09 1.69 6.36
C TYR A 148 -18.33 1.39 7.65
N GLU A 149 -18.80 2.01 8.72
CA GLU A 149 -18.32 1.74 10.08
C GLU A 149 -19.05 0.54 10.68
N ALA A 150 -18.32 -0.26 11.46
CA ALA A 150 -18.84 -1.33 12.30
C ALA A 150 -17.91 -1.52 13.51
N ASN A 151 -18.45 -1.34 14.72
CA ASN A 151 -17.75 -1.53 16.01
C ASN A 151 -16.42 -0.76 16.15
N GLY A 152 -16.35 0.46 15.64
CA GLY A 152 -15.16 1.32 15.64
C GLY A 152 -14.13 0.97 14.55
N SER A 153 -14.36 -0.08 13.75
CA SER A 153 -13.62 -0.35 12.52
C SER A 153 -14.36 0.24 11.32
N VAL A 154 -13.64 0.52 10.24
CA VAL A 154 -14.23 0.95 8.96
C VAL A 154 -13.77 0.03 7.85
N TYR A 155 -14.73 -0.44 7.05
CA TYR A 155 -14.50 -1.38 5.96
C TYR A 155 -14.88 -0.75 4.62
N PHE A 156 -14.15 -1.11 3.56
CA PHE A 156 -14.51 -0.78 2.19
C PHE A 156 -15.57 -1.74 1.66
N ASP A 157 -16.67 -1.22 1.12
CA ASP A 157 -17.80 -1.98 0.57
C ASP A 157 -17.51 -2.32 -0.90
N VAL A 158 -16.97 -3.51 -1.13
CA VAL A 158 -16.54 -3.93 -2.47
C VAL A 158 -17.76 -4.18 -3.38
N ASP A 159 -18.85 -4.73 -2.84
CA ASP A 159 -20.07 -4.95 -3.61
C ASP A 159 -20.72 -3.64 -4.05
N GLU A 160 -20.71 -2.60 -3.22
CA GLU A 160 -21.13 -1.26 -3.63
C GLU A 160 -20.21 -0.69 -4.72
N TYR A 161 -18.88 -0.86 -4.60
CA TYR A 161 -17.95 -0.44 -5.65
C TYR A 161 -18.22 -1.13 -6.99
N ARG A 162 -18.53 -2.43 -6.98
CA ARG A 162 -18.88 -3.21 -8.18
C ARG A 162 -20.21 -2.79 -8.81
N ARG A 163 -21.20 -2.43 -7.99
CA ARG A 163 -22.55 -2.08 -8.46
C ARG A 163 -22.64 -0.70 -9.09
N ARG A 164 -21.75 0.23 -8.72
CA ARG A 164 -21.79 1.60 -9.25
C ARG A 164 -21.12 1.73 -10.60
N ASP A 165 -21.67 2.60 -11.43
CA ASP A 165 -20.94 3.15 -12.57
C ASP A 165 -19.90 4.13 -12.04
N LEU A 166 -18.63 3.74 -12.19
CA LEU A 166 -17.47 4.48 -11.71
C LEU A 166 -17.05 5.60 -12.68
N GLY A 167 -17.63 5.62 -13.89
CA GLY A 167 -17.20 6.50 -14.96
C GLY A 167 -15.89 6.05 -15.62
N PRO A 168 -15.42 6.82 -16.63
CA PRO A 168 -14.26 6.44 -17.42
C PRO A 168 -12.97 6.51 -16.61
N GLY A 169 -12.07 5.55 -16.85
CA GLY A 169 -10.72 5.52 -16.28
C GLY A 169 -10.59 4.78 -14.95
N LEU A 170 -11.68 4.32 -14.35
CA LEU A 170 -11.66 3.44 -13.19
C LEU A 170 -11.75 1.97 -13.60
N VAL A 171 -10.98 1.12 -12.90
CA VAL A 171 -10.87 -0.31 -13.17
C VAL A 171 -11.82 -1.05 -12.23
N PRO A 172 -12.69 -1.94 -12.74
CA PRO A 172 -13.53 -2.77 -11.88
C PRO A 172 -12.71 -3.54 -10.83
N TYR A 173 -13.29 -3.81 -9.67
CA TYR A 173 -12.62 -4.61 -8.65
C TYR A 173 -12.21 -5.97 -9.23
N GLY A 174 -10.95 -6.38 -9.01
CA GLY A 174 -10.35 -7.57 -9.63
C GLY A 174 -9.77 -7.39 -11.04
N GLY A 175 -9.98 -6.24 -11.70
CA GLY A 175 -9.51 -6.00 -13.08
C GLY A 175 -7.99 -6.07 -13.25
N LEU A 176 -7.22 -5.70 -12.22
CA LEU A 176 -5.75 -5.82 -12.23
C LEU A 176 -5.28 -7.29 -12.23
N THR A 177 -5.90 -8.13 -11.40
CA THR A 177 -5.46 -9.52 -11.18
C THR A 177 -6.12 -10.53 -12.13
N ASN A 178 -7.12 -10.10 -12.91
CA ASN A 178 -8.02 -10.97 -13.69
C ASN A 178 -8.77 -12.01 -12.86
N ARG A 179 -8.85 -11.82 -11.53
CA ARG A 179 -9.57 -12.76 -10.66
C ARG A 179 -10.98 -12.23 -10.45
N GLN A 180 -11.97 -13.09 -10.62
CA GLN A 180 -13.32 -12.80 -10.19
C GLN A 180 -13.38 -12.84 -8.66
N VAL A 181 -14.23 -12.02 -8.06
CA VAL A 181 -14.42 -11.98 -6.59
C VAL A 181 -14.87 -13.35 -6.08
N GLU A 182 -15.67 -14.04 -6.90
CA GLU A 182 -16.20 -15.38 -6.68
C GLU A 182 -15.07 -16.44 -6.62
N ASP A 183 -13.99 -16.26 -7.40
CA ASP A 183 -12.83 -17.15 -7.38
C ASP A 183 -11.96 -16.95 -6.14
N GLN A 184 -12.01 -15.76 -5.52
CA GLN A 184 -11.35 -15.51 -4.23
C GLN A 184 -12.09 -16.22 -3.08
N MET A 185 -13.40 -16.45 -3.20
CA MET A 185 -14.20 -17.18 -2.21
C MET A 185 -13.91 -18.69 -2.18
N SER A 186 -13.63 -19.29 -3.35
CA SER A 186 -13.41 -20.76 -3.47
C SER A 186 -12.02 -21.22 -3.04
N ALA A 187 -11.05 -20.30 -2.93
CA ALA A 187 -9.71 -20.58 -2.40
C ALA A 187 -9.67 -20.76 -0.87
N GLY A 188 -10.84 -20.74 -0.21
CA GLY A 188 -11.08 -21.37 1.09
C GLY A 188 -10.18 -20.86 2.20
N ARG A 189 -10.43 -19.64 2.70
CA ARG A 189 -9.87 -19.15 3.98
C ARG A 189 -10.42 -17.82 4.51
N ILE A 190 -11.56 -17.34 4.03
CA ILE A 190 -12.16 -16.14 4.63
C ILE A 190 -12.85 -16.57 5.93
N GLY A 191 -12.27 -16.22 7.07
CA GLY A 191 -12.98 -16.35 8.35
C GLY A 191 -14.24 -15.50 8.32
N GLU A 192 -15.36 -16.03 8.83
CA GLU A 192 -16.57 -15.23 9.01
C GLU A 192 -16.29 -14.14 10.05
N ASN A 193 -15.98 -12.94 9.58
CA ASN A 193 -15.95 -11.76 10.42
C ASN A 193 -17.38 -11.16 10.45
N PRO A 194 -18.11 -11.24 11.58
CA PRO A 194 -19.50 -10.81 11.64
C PRO A 194 -19.68 -9.30 11.47
N GLU A 195 -18.60 -8.52 11.54
CA GLU A 195 -18.64 -7.06 11.32
C GLU A 195 -18.68 -6.69 9.84
N LYS A 196 -18.18 -7.58 8.96
CA LYS A 196 -18.15 -7.34 7.53
C LYS A 196 -19.51 -7.68 6.92
N ARG A 197 -20.03 -6.80 6.08
CA ARG A 197 -21.22 -7.06 5.25
C ARG A 197 -20.96 -8.16 4.23
N ALA A 198 -19.76 -8.16 3.64
CA ALA A 198 -19.33 -9.20 2.73
C ALA A 198 -17.94 -9.74 3.12
N PRO A 199 -17.67 -11.05 2.93
CA PRO A 199 -16.38 -11.66 3.28
C PRO A 199 -15.16 -10.98 2.61
N HIS A 200 -15.36 -10.42 1.43
CA HIS A 200 -14.31 -9.82 0.60
C HIS A 200 -14.12 -8.31 0.88
N ASP A 201 -14.89 -7.74 1.82
CA ASP A 201 -14.64 -6.39 2.32
C ASP A 201 -13.34 -6.38 3.14
N PHE A 202 -12.57 -5.31 2.98
CA PHE A 202 -11.30 -5.13 3.65
C PHE A 202 -11.32 -3.88 4.53
N ALA A 203 -10.55 -3.94 5.62
CA ALA A 203 -10.50 -2.83 6.57
C ALA A 203 -9.70 -1.65 5.99
N LEU A 204 -10.26 -0.46 6.14
CA LEU A 204 -9.62 0.83 5.92
C LEU A 204 -9.09 1.40 7.25
N TRP A 205 -9.79 1.12 8.33
CA TRP A 205 -9.43 1.47 9.70
C TRP A 205 -9.86 0.33 10.62
N LYS A 206 -9.03 -0.03 11.60
CA LYS A 206 -9.36 -1.07 12.58
C LYS A 206 -9.43 -0.49 13.98
N ASN A 207 -10.46 -0.88 14.72
CA ASN A 207 -10.52 -0.65 16.16
C ASN A 207 -9.31 -1.33 16.83
N ALA A 208 -8.63 -0.59 17.71
CA ALA A 208 -7.46 -1.07 18.44
C ALA A 208 -7.87 -1.62 19.82
N ASP A 209 -7.36 -2.80 20.16
CA ASP A 209 -7.34 -3.24 21.55
C ASP A 209 -6.47 -2.26 22.38
N PRO A 210 -6.82 -1.95 23.65
CA PRO A 210 -6.02 -1.07 24.50
C PRO A 210 -4.54 -1.49 24.66
N SER A 211 -4.22 -2.77 24.44
CA SER A 211 -2.85 -3.29 24.44
C SER A 211 -2.07 -3.02 23.16
N HIS A 212 -2.72 -2.60 22.08
CA HIS A 212 -2.08 -2.17 20.85
C HIS A 212 -1.35 -0.84 21.10
N PHE A 213 -0.04 -0.84 20.92
CA PHE A 213 0.82 0.31 21.21
C PHE A 213 0.66 1.41 20.16
N MET A 214 0.61 1.04 18.88
CA MET A 214 0.52 1.99 17.78
C MET A 214 -0.93 2.25 17.41
N GLN A 215 -1.58 3.13 18.18
CA GLN A 215 -2.99 3.50 17.98
C GLN A 215 -3.19 5.01 18.00
N TRP A 216 -4.18 5.49 17.24
CA TRP A 216 -4.51 6.89 17.10
C TRP A 216 -6.02 7.08 17.27
N TYR A 217 -6.40 8.27 17.73
CA TYR A 217 -7.80 8.65 17.84
C TYR A 217 -8.35 9.08 16.48
N SER A 218 -9.55 8.59 16.16
CA SER A 218 -10.28 8.87 14.93
C SER A 218 -11.76 9.17 15.25
N PRO A 219 -12.56 9.64 14.27
CA PRO A 219 -14.02 9.78 14.44
C PRO A 219 -14.73 8.48 14.86
N TRP A 220 -14.11 7.32 14.64
CA TRP A 220 -14.64 5.98 14.96
C TRP A 220 -14.05 5.40 16.24
N GLY A 221 -13.27 6.18 17.00
CA GLY A 221 -12.59 5.75 18.22
C GLY A 221 -11.10 5.48 18.02
N TRP A 222 -10.51 4.75 18.97
CA TRP A 222 -9.09 4.38 18.93
C TRP A 222 -8.86 3.25 17.92
N GLY A 223 -7.86 3.40 17.09
CA GLY A 223 -7.58 2.45 16.03
C GLY A 223 -6.26 2.66 15.32
N PHE A 224 -6.06 1.88 14.26
CA PHE A 224 -4.89 1.95 13.39
C PHE A 224 -5.31 1.73 11.93
N PRO A 225 -4.50 2.19 10.96
CA PRO A 225 -4.87 2.11 9.55
C PRO A 225 -4.89 0.68 9.01
N GLY A 226 -5.75 0.45 8.03
CA GLY A 226 -5.71 -0.74 7.19
C GLY A 226 -4.66 -0.61 6.07
N TRP A 227 -3.98 -1.72 5.76
CA TRP A 227 -2.82 -1.76 4.86
C TRP A 227 -3.02 -1.06 3.50
N HIS A 228 -4.12 -1.36 2.80
CA HIS A 228 -4.30 -0.90 1.42
C HIS A 228 -4.52 0.61 1.29
N LEU A 229 -4.97 1.27 2.36
CA LEU A 229 -5.26 2.70 2.35
C LEU A 229 -3.96 3.54 2.40
N GLU A 230 -2.97 3.07 3.15
CA GLU A 230 -1.69 3.74 3.37
C GLU A 230 -1.03 4.15 2.04
N CYS A 231 -0.78 3.17 1.16
CA CYS A 231 -0.15 3.39 -0.13
C CYS A 231 -0.99 4.30 -1.04
N SER A 232 -2.32 4.19 -0.98
CA SER A 232 -3.22 5.04 -1.79
C SER A 232 -3.08 6.51 -1.39
N VAL A 233 -3.03 6.80 -0.10
CA VAL A 233 -2.91 8.15 0.46
C VAL A 233 -1.52 8.72 0.21
N MET A 234 -0.47 7.96 0.50
CA MET A 234 0.91 8.42 0.34
C MET A 234 1.27 8.67 -1.13
N SER A 235 0.91 7.74 -2.03
CA SER A 235 1.15 7.91 -3.47
C SER A 235 0.41 9.13 -4.02
N GLN A 236 -0.88 9.29 -3.67
CA GLN A 236 -1.67 10.43 -4.11
C GLN A 236 -1.10 11.77 -3.60
N PHE A 237 -0.61 11.82 -2.36
CA PHE A 237 -0.07 13.05 -1.79
C PHE A 237 1.15 13.56 -2.58
N TYR A 238 2.08 12.68 -2.94
CA TYR A 238 3.31 13.07 -3.63
C TYR A 238 3.18 13.14 -5.16
N LEU A 239 2.35 12.28 -5.76
CA LEU A 239 2.29 12.09 -7.20
C LEU A 239 0.99 12.60 -7.84
N GLY A 240 -0.02 12.94 -7.04
CA GLY A 240 -1.36 13.33 -7.49
C GLY A 240 -2.28 12.11 -7.71
N THR A 241 -3.54 12.38 -8.08
CA THR A 241 -4.59 11.36 -8.27
C THR A 241 -4.34 10.39 -9.41
N THR A 242 -3.50 10.78 -10.39
CA THR A 242 -3.13 9.96 -11.53
C THR A 242 -1.65 10.18 -11.84
N PHE A 243 -0.89 9.10 -11.85
CA PHE A 243 0.55 9.07 -12.06
C PHE A 243 0.95 7.91 -12.99
N ASP A 244 2.21 7.86 -13.38
CA ASP A 244 2.65 7.10 -14.55
C ASP A 244 2.88 5.61 -14.29
N ILE A 245 3.52 5.27 -13.16
CA ILE A 245 3.94 3.90 -12.84
C ILE A 245 3.65 3.61 -11.37
N HIS A 246 2.97 2.49 -11.13
CA HIS A 246 2.83 1.82 -9.83
C HIS A 246 3.36 0.38 -10.00
#